data_AF-A0A497R711-F1
#
_entry.id   AF-A0A497R711-F1
#
_cell.length_a   1.000
_cell.length_b   1.000
_cell.length_c   1.000
_cell.angle_alpha   90.00
_cell.angle_beta   90.00
_cell.angle_gamma   90.00
#
_symmetry.space_group_name_H-M   'P 1'
#
loop_
_entity.id
_entity.type
_entity.pdbx_description
1 polymer ?
#
loop_
_entity_poly.entity_id
_entity_poly.type
_entity_poly.pdbx_seq_one_letter_code
_entity_poly.pdbx_strand_id
1 'polypeptide(L)'
;MKIELDTFLGMKHVTKAYEIVGEWEFVIENCPEKLKIKVVERPDGKYIGVANYMIQEPGRVNPYLSYQIKDSVYDALKDSIIGFLAYWDPSIANQIKLVPYEGY
;
A
#
# COMPACT_ATOMS: atom_id res chain seq x y z
N MET A 1 17.85 -0.44 16.06
CA MET A 1 19.14 -0.08 15.41
C MET A 1 18.76 0.81 14.23
N LYS A 2 18.88 2.13 14.36
CA LYS A 2 18.63 3.06 13.24
C LYS A 2 19.74 2.83 12.23
N ILE A 3 19.41 2.13 11.15
CA ILE A 3 20.31 2.00 10.02
C ILE A 3 20.46 3.42 9.45
N GLU A 4 21.67 3.98 9.44
CA GLU A 4 21.90 5.31 8.88
C GLU A 4 21.61 5.26 7.38
N LEU A 5 20.45 5.78 6.98
CA LEU A 5 19.98 5.89 5.59
C LEU A 5 21.08 6.44 4.66
N ASP A 6 21.94 7.30 5.20
CA ASP A 6 23.09 7.92 4.53
C ASP A 6 24.07 6.88 3.96
N THR A 7 24.17 5.69 4.58
CA THR A 7 24.99 4.58 4.09
C THR A 7 24.47 4.02 2.77
N PHE A 8 23.14 4.00 2.57
CA PHE A 8 22.50 3.51 1.34
C PHE A 8 22.49 4.54 0.22
N LEU A 9 22.34 5.82 0.56
CA LEU A 9 22.37 6.93 -0.41
C LEU A 9 23.76 7.13 -1.05
N GLY A 10 24.83 6.61 -0.43
CA GLY A 10 26.18 6.55 -1.00
C GLY A 10 26.38 5.44 -2.04
N MET A 11 25.44 4.48 -2.17
CA MET A 11 25.52 3.42 -3.18
C MET A 11 25.06 3.94 -4.54
N LYS A 12 25.84 3.66 -5.59
CA LYS A 12 25.47 4.01 -6.98
C LYS A 12 24.04 3.57 -7.28
N HIS A 13 23.21 4.51 -7.74
CA HIS A 13 21.81 4.33 -8.19
C HIS A 13 20.70 4.23 -7.12
N VAL A 14 21.00 4.35 -5.82
CA VAL A 14 19.95 4.45 -4.79
C VAL A 14 19.49 5.91 -4.68
N THR A 15 18.25 6.20 -5.09
CA THR A 15 17.71 7.57 -5.06
C THR A 15 16.86 7.87 -3.83
N LYS A 16 16.25 6.85 -3.22
CA LYS A 16 15.41 6.96 -2.01
C LYS A 16 15.46 5.64 -1.23
N ALA A 17 15.39 5.74 0.08
CA ALA A 17 15.16 4.63 0.98
C ALA A 17 13.99 4.97 1.91
N TYR A 18 13.19 3.97 2.23
CA TYR A 18 12.04 4.07 3.12
C TYR A 18 12.14 2.95 4.15
N GLU A 19 11.88 3.24 5.41
CA GLU A 19 11.85 2.22 6.46
C GLU A 19 10.46 1.58 6.48
N ILE A 20 10.41 0.25 6.46
CA ILE A 20 9.13 -0.47 6.65
C ILE A 20 8.88 -0.52 8.15
N VAL A 21 7.85 0.18 8.60
CA VAL A 21 7.51 0.28 10.03
C VAL A 21 6.42 -0.71 10.45
N GLY A 22 5.81 -1.40 9.50
CA GLY A 22 4.94 -2.55 9.77
C GLY A 22 4.28 -3.11 8.52
N GLU A 23 3.77 -4.33 8.65
CA GLU A 23 2.98 -5.01 7.63
C GLU A 23 1.79 -5.72 8.29
N TRP A 24 0.62 -5.62 7.66
CA TRP A 24 -0.62 -6.23 8.12
C TRP A 24 -1.27 -7.02 7.00
N GLU A 25 -1.82 -8.19 7.33
CA GLU A 25 -2.62 -9.00 6.43
C GLU A 25 -4.10 -8.94 6.83
N PHE A 26 -4.97 -8.73 5.85
CA PHE A 26 -6.41 -8.66 6.01
C PHE A 26 -7.08 -9.73 5.16
N VAL A 27 -8.01 -10.45 5.79
CA VAL A 27 -8.95 -11.33 5.10
C VAL A 27 -10.22 -10.53 4.87
N ILE A 28 -10.55 -10.31 3.59
CA ILE A 28 -11.73 -9.52 3.18
C ILE A 28 -12.78 -10.49 2.62
N GLU A 29 -14.04 -10.26 2.97
CA GLU A 29 -15.16 -11.08 2.51
C GLU A 29 -15.17 -11.20 0.97
N ASN A 30 -15.25 -12.44 0.49
CA ASN A 30 -15.24 -12.83 -0.93
C ASN A 30 -14.03 -12.35 -1.74
N CYS A 31 -12.97 -11.86 -1.08
CA CYS A 31 -11.72 -11.50 -1.74
C CYS A 31 -10.87 -12.77 -1.91
N PRO A 32 -10.48 -13.12 -3.15
CA PRO A 32 -9.77 -14.38 -3.42
C PRO A 32 -8.37 -14.41 -2.80
N GLU A 33 -7.78 -13.23 -2.58
CA GLU A 33 -6.43 -13.06 -2.05
C GLU A 33 -6.46 -12.26 -0.74
N LYS A 34 -5.45 -12.45 0.11
CA LYS A 34 -5.27 -11.58 1.28
C LYS A 34 -4.83 -10.20 0.82
N LEU A 35 -5.48 -9.15 1.34
CA LEU A 35 -4.98 -7.80 1.21
C LEU A 35 -3.85 -7.62 2.20
N LYS A 36 -2.64 -7.32 1.71
CA LYS A 36 -1.51 -6.97 2.56
C LYS A 36 -1.23 -5.49 2.43
N ILE A 37 -0.99 -4.83 3.56
CA ILE A 37 -0.64 -3.42 3.60
C ILE A 37 0.66 -3.26 4.35
N LYS A 38 1.65 -2.71 3.65
CA LYS A 38 2.93 -2.28 4.18
C LYS A 38 2.85 -0.80 4.49
N VAL A 39 3.23 -0.40 5.70
CA VAL A 39 3.39 1.02 6.02
C VAL A 39 4.88 1.36 6.01
N VAL A 40 5.23 2.39 5.26
CA VAL A 40 6.59 2.89 5.14
C VAL A 40 6.72 4.28 5.74
N GLU A 41 7.80 4.51 6.49
CA GLU A 41 8.21 5.82 6.97
C GLU A 41 9.13 6.50 5.94
N ARG A 42 8.83 7.76 5.68
CA ARG A 42 9.55 8.64 4.78
C ARG A 42 10.65 9.40 5.54
N PRO A 43 11.69 9.91 4.84
CA PRO A 43 12.73 10.73 5.48
C PRO A 43 12.22 12.00 6.19
N ASP A 44 11.01 12.48 5.84
CA ASP A 44 10.35 13.61 6.49
C ASP A 44 9.52 13.22 7.74
N GLY A 45 9.62 11.97 8.20
CA GLY A 45 8.91 11.44 9.37
C GLY A 45 7.41 11.21 9.13
N LYS A 46 6.97 11.24 7.88
CA LYS A 46 5.58 10.93 7.47
C LYS A 46 5.45 9.49 6.99
N TYR A 47 4.22 9.02 6.89
CA TYR A 47 3.93 7.61 6.61
C TYR A 47 3.11 7.46 5.33
N ILE A 48 3.33 6.37 4.60
CA ILE A 48 2.50 5.96 3.46
C ILE A 48 2.14 4.50 3.67
N GLY A 49 0.86 4.15 3.51
CA GLY A 49 0.43 2.76 3.42
C GLY A 49 0.38 2.33 1.95
N VAL A 50 0.82 1.11 1.68
CA VAL A 50 0.93 0.56 0.33
C VAL A 50 0.28 -0.81 0.34
N ALA A 51 -0.76 -1.00 -0.48
CA ALA A 51 -1.40 -2.29 -0.67
C ALA A 51 -0.65 -3.15 -1.70
N ASN A 52 -0.69 -4.47 -1.54
CA ASN A 52 -0.09 -5.41 -2.48
C ASN A 52 -0.82 -5.50 -3.83
N TYR A 53 -2.05 -5.01 -3.88
CA TYR A 53 -2.84 -4.92 -5.09
C TYR A 53 -3.38 -3.51 -5.31
N MET A 54 -3.41 -3.12 -6.58
CA MET A 54 -4.27 -2.07 -7.08
C MET A 54 -5.63 -2.68 -7.44
N ILE A 55 -6.73 -2.00 -7.12
CA ILE A 55 -8.09 -2.49 -7.33
C ILE A 55 -8.74 -1.83 -8.55
N GLN A 56 -9.31 -2.63 -9.46
CA GLN A 56 -10.00 -2.14 -10.64
C GLN A 56 -11.41 -2.72 -10.72
N GLU A 57 -12.41 -1.88 -10.44
CA GLU A 57 -13.82 -2.19 -10.64
C GLU A 57 -14.20 -2.23 -12.13
N PRO A 58 -15.30 -2.92 -12.49
CA PRO A 58 -15.81 -2.92 -13.86
C PRO A 58 -16.06 -1.50 -14.39
N GLY A 59 -15.65 -1.25 -15.63
CA GLY A 59 -15.83 0.05 -16.30
C GLY A 59 -14.78 1.11 -15.96
N ARG A 60 -13.91 0.87 -14.97
CA ARG A 60 -12.79 1.79 -14.68
C ARG A 60 -11.62 1.53 -15.61
N VAL A 61 -11.08 2.59 -16.21
CA VAL A 61 -9.96 2.50 -17.16
C VAL A 61 -8.65 2.11 -16.45
N ASN A 62 -8.38 2.70 -15.29
CA ASN A 62 -7.14 2.50 -14.54
C ASN A 62 -7.42 1.89 -13.16
N PRO A 63 -6.56 0.97 -12.68
CA PRO A 63 -6.65 0.47 -11.32
C PRO A 63 -6.33 1.57 -10.30
N TYR A 64 -6.86 1.42 -9.10
CA TYR A 64 -6.69 2.36 -8.00
C TYR A 64 -5.77 1.79 -6.92
N LEU A 65 -4.93 2.67 -6.38
CA LEU A 65 -4.11 2.42 -5.21
C LEU A 65 -4.18 3.67 -4.33
N SER A 66 -4.48 3.52 -3.03
CA SER A 66 -4.27 4.65 -2.13
C SER A 66 -2.77 4.82 -1.87
N TYR A 67 -2.30 6.06 -1.98
CA TYR A 67 -0.90 6.42 -1.80
C TYR A 67 -0.75 7.79 -1.14
N GLN A 68 -1.60 8.06 -0.15
CA GLN A 68 -1.64 9.33 0.56
C GLN A 68 -0.58 9.37 1.68
N ILE A 69 0.04 10.54 1.85
CA ILE A 69 0.99 10.80 2.94
C ILE A 69 0.18 11.12 4.21
N LYS A 70 0.52 10.48 5.32
CA LYS A 70 -0.15 10.64 6.62
C LYS A 70 0.84 10.94 7.74
N ASP A 71 0.31 11.46 8.83
CA ASP A 71 1.08 11.87 10.00
C ASP A 71 1.36 10.72 10.98
N SER A 72 0.67 9.58 10.83
CA SER A 72 0.83 8.42 11.70
C SER A 72 0.76 7.10 10.91
N VAL A 73 1.37 6.06 11.48
CA VAL A 73 1.26 4.68 10.97
C VAL A 73 -0.20 4.23 10.89
N TYR A 74 -0.98 4.54 11.94
CA TYR A 74 -2.39 4.17 12.01
C TYR A 74 -3.21 4.81 10.88
N ASP A 75 -3.02 6.11 10.63
CA ASP A 75 -3.75 6.81 9.58
C ASP A 75 -3.34 6.33 8.18
N ALA A 76 -2.05 6.01 7.98
CA ALA A 76 -1.56 5.44 6.73
C ALA A 76 -2.16 4.05 6.44
N LEU A 77 -2.21 3.19 7.45
CA LEU A 77 -2.85 1.88 7.37
C LEU A 77 -4.35 2.03 7.09
N LYS A 78 -5.04 2.85 7.89
CA LYS A 78 -6.48 3.10 7.76
C LYS A 78 -6.86 3.64 6.39
N ASP A 79 -6.11 4.60 5.87
CA ASP A 79 -6.37 5.19 4.55
C ASP A 79 -6.21 4.17 3.43
N SER A 80 -5.20 3.31 3.51
CA SER A 80 -4.98 2.24 2.53
C SER A 80 -6.12 1.21 2.53
N ILE A 81 -6.58 0.81 3.72
CA ILE A 81 -7.73 -0.10 3.86
C ILE A 81 -9.00 0.56 3.32
N ILE A 82 -9.31 1.78 3.74
CA ILE A 82 -10.50 2.50 3.29
C ILE A 82 -10.48 2.71 1.78
N GLY A 83 -9.32 3.08 1.22
CA GLY A 83 -9.16 3.25 -0.21
C GLY A 83 -9.43 1.97 -0.99
N PHE A 84 -8.93 0.82 -0.52
CA PHE A 84 -9.25 -0.47 -1.13
C PHE A 84 -10.75 -0.80 -1.03
N LEU A 85 -11.31 -0.68 0.18
CA LEU A 85 -12.72 -1.02 0.45
C LEU A 85 -13.71 -0.09 -0.26
N ALA A 86 -13.32 1.13 -0.60
CA ALA A 86 -14.14 2.04 -1.39
C ALA A 86 -14.46 1.51 -2.80
N TYR A 87 -13.66 0.55 -3.30
CA TYR A 87 -13.84 -0.06 -4.63
C TYR A 87 -14.05 -1.58 -4.55
N TRP A 88 -14.14 -2.14 -3.34
CA TRP A 88 -14.43 -3.55 -3.13
C TRP A 88 -15.91 -3.76 -2.86
N ASP A 89 -16.61 -4.44 -3.76
CA ASP A 89 -18.00 -4.85 -3.59
C ASP A 89 -18.08 -6.39 -3.68
N PRO A 90 -18.37 -7.08 -2.55
CA PRO A 90 -18.49 -8.54 -2.52
C PRO A 90 -19.52 -9.11 -3.50
N SER A 91 -20.56 -8.34 -3.89
CA SER A 91 -21.62 -8.80 -4.80
C SER A 91 -21.15 -8.95 -6.25
N ILE A 92 -20.07 -8.26 -6.62
CA ILE A 92 -19.46 -8.29 -7.96
C ILE A 92 -17.97 -8.68 -7.91
N ALA A 93 -17.54 -9.35 -6.84
CA ALA A 93 -16.13 -9.70 -6.61
C ALA A 93 -15.49 -10.45 -7.80
N ASN A 94 -16.25 -11.28 -8.50
CA ASN A 94 -15.79 -12.02 -9.69
C ASN A 94 -15.53 -11.13 -10.93
N GLN A 95 -15.93 -9.87 -10.90
CA GLN A 95 -15.72 -8.89 -11.97
C GLN A 95 -14.65 -7.85 -11.61
N ILE A 96 -14.28 -7.74 -10.33
CA ILE A 96 -13.23 -6.84 -9.85
C ILE A 96 -11.87 -7.48 -10.13
N LYS A 97 -10.94 -6.70 -10.71
CA LYS A 97 -9.56 -7.15 -10.92
C LYS A 97 -8.67 -6.63 -9.80
N LEU A 98 -7.90 -7.55 -9.22
CA LEU A 98 -6.78 -7.25 -8.33
C LEU A 98 -5.49 -7.29 -9.15
N VAL A 99 -4.89 -6.13 -9.38
CA VAL A 99 -3.66 -5.99 -10.17
C VAL A 99 -2.48 -5.92 -9.20
N PRO A 100 -1.54 -6.88 -9.21
CA PRO A 100 -0.35 -6.81 -8.35
C PRO A 100 0.39 -5.48 -8.49
N TYR A 101 0.72 -4.85 -7.36
CA TYR A 101 1.50 -3.63 -7.37
C TYR A 101 2.99 -3.96 -7.29
N GLU A 102 3.75 -3.71 -8.35
CA GLU A 102 5.20 -4.01 -8.42
C GLU A 102 6.03 -3.28 -7.36
N GLY A 103 5.51 -2.16 -6.81
CA GLY A 103 6.16 -1.41 -5.74
C GLY A 103 5.84 -1.88 -4.32
N TYR A 104 5.10 -2.99 -4.17
CA TYR A 104 4.82 -3.61 -2.88
C TYR A 104 6.03 -4.37 -2.34
#